data_AF-A0A950R615-F1
#
_entry.id   AF-A0A950R615-F1
#
_cell.length_a   1.000
_cell.length_b   1.000
_cell.length_c   1.000
_cell.angle_alpha   90.00
_cell.angle_beta   90.00
_cell.angle_gamma   90.00
#
_symmetry.space_group_name_H-M   'P 1'
#
loop_
_entity.id
_entity.type
_entity.pdbx_description
1 polymer ?
#
loop_
_entity_poly.entity_id
_entity_poly.type
_entity_poly.pdbx_seq_one_letter_code
_entity_poly.pdbx_strand_id
1 'polypeptide(L)'
;WKPNAVSEKGAVGVMQLMPATAYRFGIRNRFRIDENIRAGIAYLAVLMAQFGRDLRLVAAAYYAGAKRIGKAGLNCDDPDVYRYVSAVQRAYRMQMKGAQ
;
A
#
# COMPACT_ATOMS: atom_id res chain seq x y z
N TRP A 1 9.26 -11.91 -4.24
CA TRP A 1 8.45 -10.92 -4.99
C TRP A 1 7.77 -11.66 -6.15
N LYS A 2 6.44 -11.56 -6.32
CA LYS A 2 5.66 -12.34 -7.31
C LYS A 2 4.88 -11.41 -8.26
N PRO A 3 5.33 -11.19 -9.51
CA PRO A 3 4.70 -10.26 -10.47
C PRO A 3 3.26 -10.58 -10.87
N ASN A 4 2.89 -11.86 -10.83
CA ASN A 4 1.58 -12.33 -11.26
C ASN A 4 0.66 -12.67 -10.08
N ALA A 5 1.03 -12.26 -8.86
CA ALA A 5 0.20 -12.51 -7.68
C ALA A 5 -1.11 -11.73 -7.78
N VAL A 6 -2.22 -12.41 -7.53
CA VAL A 6 -3.55 -11.83 -7.42
C VAL A 6 -4.10 -12.17 -6.04
N SER A 7 -4.49 -11.18 -5.23
CA SER A 7 -5.15 -11.44 -3.96
C SER A 7 -6.62 -11.79 -4.16
N GLU A 8 -7.26 -12.38 -3.16
CA GLU A 8 -8.71 -12.64 -3.15
C GLU A 8 -9.53 -11.36 -3.37
N LYS A 9 -9.02 -10.21 -2.91
CA LYS A 9 -9.63 -8.89 -3.09
C LYS A 9 -9.33 -8.27 -4.48
N GLY A 10 -8.60 -8.97 -5.34
CA GLY A 10 -8.26 -8.54 -6.70
C GLY A 10 -7.00 -7.66 -6.81
N ALA A 11 -6.16 -7.62 -5.78
CA ALA A 11 -4.92 -6.85 -5.79
C ALA A 11 -3.89 -7.53 -6.68
N VAL A 12 -3.23 -6.80 -7.58
CA VAL A 12 -2.33 -7.43 -8.57
C VAL A 12 -0.89 -6.99 -8.42
N GLY A 13 0.00 -7.96 -8.61
CA GLY A 13 1.40 -7.78 -8.88
C GLY A 13 2.23 -7.44 -7.65
N VAL A 14 3.45 -7.00 -7.91
CA VAL A 14 4.48 -6.81 -6.89
C VAL A 14 4.02 -5.90 -5.75
N MET A 15 3.37 -4.78 -6.09
CA MET A 15 2.88 -3.80 -5.13
C MET A 15 1.42 -4.03 -4.71
N GLN A 16 0.81 -5.13 -5.18
CA GLN A 16 -0.57 -5.51 -4.83
C GLN A 16 -1.56 -4.35 -5.03
N LEU A 17 -1.59 -3.79 -6.24
CA LEU A 17 -2.45 -2.65 -6.56
C LEU A 17 -3.88 -3.09 -6.87
N MET A 18 -4.84 -2.38 -6.28
CA MET A 18 -6.25 -2.48 -6.67
C MET A 18 -6.47 -1.95 -8.10
N PRO A 19 -7.39 -2.53 -8.88
CA PRO A 19 -7.70 -2.07 -10.23
C PRO A 19 -8.09 -0.58 -10.30
N ALA A 20 -8.86 -0.09 -9.32
CA ALA A 20 -9.26 1.32 -9.26
C ALA A 20 -8.06 2.27 -9.04
N THR A 21 -7.10 1.87 -8.21
CA THR A 21 -5.85 2.63 -8.01
C THR A 21 -5.04 2.64 -9.29
N ALA A 22 -4.86 1.47 -9.93
CA ALA A 22 -4.16 1.36 -11.20
C ALA A 22 -4.74 2.29 -12.27
N TYR A 23 -6.06 2.28 -12.43
CA TYR A 23 -6.77 3.16 -13.37
C TYR A 23 -6.51 4.65 -13.10
N ARG A 24 -6.57 5.07 -11.82
CA ARG A 24 -6.31 6.46 -11.42
C ARG A 24 -4.91 6.96 -11.83
N PHE A 25 -3.93 6.06 -11.90
CA PHE A 25 -2.55 6.39 -12.31
C PHE A 25 -2.24 6.03 -13.77
N GLY A 26 -3.27 5.77 -14.59
CA GLY A 26 -3.14 5.63 -16.04
C GLY A 26 -2.41 4.38 -16.51
N ILE A 27 -2.22 3.37 -15.65
CA ILE A 27 -1.58 2.11 -16.05
C ILE A 27 -2.57 1.17 -16.75
N ARG A 28 -2.15 0.62 -17.88
CA ARG A 28 -2.97 -0.25 -18.74
C ARG A 28 -2.81 -1.72 -18.37
N ASN A 29 -1.60 -2.12 -17.94
CA ASN A 29 -1.33 -3.50 -17.55
C ASN A 29 -0.67 -3.59 -16.17
N ARG A 30 -1.50 -3.84 -15.15
CA ARG A 30 -1.07 -4.02 -13.76
C ARG A 30 -0.20 -5.27 -13.49
N PHE A 31 -0.06 -6.19 -14.45
CA PHE A 31 0.86 -7.33 -14.36
C PHE A 31 2.28 -6.97 -14.82
N ARG A 32 2.45 -5.87 -15.57
CA ARG A 32 3.79 -5.38 -15.91
C ARG A 32 4.45 -4.82 -14.66
N ILE A 33 5.62 -5.36 -14.33
CA ILE A 33 6.35 -5.03 -13.10
C ILE A 33 6.64 -3.52 -13.04
N ASP A 34 7.10 -2.95 -14.15
CA ASP A 34 7.46 -1.53 -14.23
C ASP A 34 6.27 -0.60 -14.05
N GLU A 35 5.13 -0.92 -14.69
CA GLU A 35 3.88 -0.17 -14.52
C GLU A 35 3.33 -0.30 -13.09
N ASN A 36 3.34 -1.52 -12.54
CA ASN A 36 2.85 -1.80 -11.19
C ASN A 36 3.67 -1.05 -10.13
N ILE A 37 4.99 -1.05 -10.26
CA ILE A 37 5.88 -0.32 -9.34
C ILE A 37 5.67 1.19 -9.46
N ARG A 38 5.62 1.72 -10.69
CA ARG A 38 5.45 3.16 -10.92
C ARG A 38 4.13 3.67 -10.33
N ALA A 39 3.03 2.98 -10.59
CA ALA A 39 1.73 3.36 -10.04
C ALA A 39 1.66 3.21 -8.53
N GLY A 40 2.31 2.19 -7.96
CA GLY A 40 2.31 1.98 -6.52
C GLY A 40 3.14 3.04 -5.78
N ILE A 41 4.28 3.45 -6.33
CA ILE A 41 5.07 4.58 -5.82
C ILE A 41 4.29 5.89 -5.92
N ALA A 42 3.64 6.15 -7.07
CA ALA A 42 2.80 7.33 -7.23
C ALA A 42 1.64 7.37 -6.22
N TYR A 43 1.01 6.22 -5.96
CA TYR A 43 -0.03 6.13 -4.95
C TYR A 43 0.51 6.37 -3.54
N LEU A 44 1.66 5.77 -3.19
CA LEU A 44 2.32 6.02 -1.91
C LEU A 44 2.65 7.51 -1.70
N ALA A 45 3.12 8.20 -2.73
CA ALA A 45 3.39 9.64 -2.66
C ALA A 45 2.12 10.46 -2.33
N VAL A 46 0.99 10.12 -2.95
CA VAL A 46 -0.31 10.73 -2.63
C VAL A 46 -0.69 10.49 -1.17
N LEU A 47 -0.54 9.26 -0.67
CA LEU A 47 -0.85 8.94 0.71
C LEU A 47 0.08 9.66 1.70
N MET A 48 1.38 9.74 1.40
CA MET A 48 2.35 10.47 2.22
C MET A 48 1.98 11.94 2.35
N ALA A 49 1.55 12.59 1.26
CA ALA A 49 1.07 13.96 1.30
C ALA A 49 -0.24 14.08 2.11
N GLN A 50 -1.19 13.17 1.88
CA GLN A 50 -2.50 13.19 2.54
C GLN A 50 -2.41 12.99 4.07
N PHE A 51 -1.51 12.12 4.54
CA PHE A 51 -1.40 11.73 5.94
C PHE A 51 -0.20 12.35 6.66
N GLY A 52 0.35 13.46 6.14
CA GLY A 52 1.44 14.18 6.79
C GLY A 52 2.69 13.33 7.05
N ARG A 53 2.93 12.33 6.20
CA ARG A 53 4.02 11.34 6.34
C ARG A 53 3.97 10.47 7.61
N ASP A 54 2.83 10.36 8.30
CA ASP A 54 2.67 9.31 9.33
C ASP A 54 2.61 7.94 8.64
N LEU A 55 3.73 7.22 8.67
CA LEU A 55 3.90 5.95 7.98
C LEU A 55 2.88 4.89 8.43
N ARG A 56 2.31 4.99 9.64
CA ARG A 56 1.25 4.08 10.09
C ARG A 56 -0.04 4.33 9.35
N LEU A 57 -0.45 5.60 9.25
CA LEU A 57 -1.64 5.99 8.51
C LEU A 57 -1.48 5.74 7.01
N VAL A 58 -0.29 5.99 6.46
CA VAL A 58 0.04 5.67 5.07
C VAL A 58 -0.09 4.16 4.81
N ALA A 59 0.52 3.31 5.64
CA ALA A 59 0.43 1.86 5.49
C ALA A 59 -1.03 1.35 5.64
N ALA A 60 -1.76 1.87 6.63
CA ALA A 60 -3.17 1.55 6.82
C ALA A 60 -4.00 1.95 5.59
N ALA A 61 -3.81 3.16 5.07
CA ALA A 61 -4.54 3.69 3.91
C ALA A 61 -4.19 2.96 2.61
N TYR A 62 -2.96 2.46 2.48
CA TYR A 62 -2.55 1.64 1.36
C TYR A 62 -3.32 0.31 1.35
N TYR A 63 -3.51 -0.30 2.53
CA TYR A 63 -4.19 -1.59 2.69
C TYR A 63 -5.72 -1.50 2.65
N ALA A 64 -6.32 -0.59 3.44
CA ALA A 64 -7.76 -0.51 3.64
C ALA A 64 -8.44 0.66 2.88
N GLY A 65 -7.65 1.44 2.14
CA GLY A 65 -8.12 2.56 1.32
C GLY A 65 -8.12 3.90 2.06
N ALA A 66 -7.63 4.93 1.37
CA ALA A 66 -7.47 6.28 1.90
C ALA A 66 -8.76 6.91 2.44
N LYS A 67 -9.91 6.63 1.81
CA LYS A 67 -11.21 7.17 2.25
C LYS A 67 -11.63 6.63 3.62
N ARG A 68 -11.40 5.33 3.88
CA ARG A 68 -11.75 4.69 5.14
C ARG A 68 -10.84 5.21 6.26
N ILE A 69 -9.53 5.18 6.04
CA ILE A 69 -8.54 5.62 7.03
C ILE A 69 -8.58 7.14 7.24
N GLY A 70 -8.89 7.94 6.22
CA GLY A 70 -9.09 9.38 6.39
C GLY A 70 -10.24 9.74 7.32
N LYS A 71 -11.25 8.86 7.48
CA LYS A 71 -12.37 9.06 8.40
C LYS A 71 -12.11 8.49 9.79
N ALA A 72 -11.56 7.27 9.86
CA ALA A 72 -11.44 6.50 11.10
C ALA A 72 -10.05 6.62 11.76
N GLY A 73 -9.04 7.07 11.02
CA GLY A 73 -7.65 6.96 11.44
C GLY A 73 -7.24 5.50 11.66
N LEU A 74 -6.36 5.26 12.63
CA LEU A 74 -6.02 3.91 13.08
C LEU A 74 -7.12 3.28 13.93
N ASN A 75 -8.14 4.03 14.37
CA ASN A 75 -9.26 3.51 15.15
C ASN A 75 -10.30 2.81 14.26
N CYS A 76 -9.92 2.34 13.07
CA CYS A 76 -10.80 1.48 12.30
C CYS A 76 -10.88 0.12 13.01
N ASP A 77 -12.09 -0.33 13.33
CA ASP A 77 -12.36 -1.62 13.97
C ASP A 77 -12.12 -2.80 13.00
N ASP A 78 -10.88 -2.91 12.51
CA ASP A 78 -10.45 -3.91 11.53
C ASP A 78 -9.10 -4.49 11.96
N PRO A 79 -9.10 -5.69 12.59
CA PRO A 79 -7.88 -6.37 13.04
C PRO A 79 -6.84 -6.58 11.93
N ASP A 80 -7.26 -6.72 10.67
CA ASP A 80 -6.33 -6.91 9.56
C ASP A 80 -5.51 -5.66 9.26
N VAL A 81 -6.09 -4.48 9.45
CA VAL A 81 -5.36 -3.21 9.30
C VAL A 81 -4.20 -3.15 10.29
N TYR A 82 -4.45 -3.45 11.57
CA TYR A 82 -3.41 -3.44 12.59
C TYR A 82 -2.33 -4.49 12.31
N ARG A 83 -2.72 -5.70 11.90
CA ARG A 83 -1.78 -6.76 11.50
C ARG A 83 -0.90 -6.29 10.35
N TYR A 84 -1.50 -5.71 9.32
CA TYR A 84 -0.77 -5.22 8.15
C TYR A 84 0.23 -4.11 8.51
N VAL A 85 -0.22 -3.08 9.24
CA VAL A 85 0.64 -1.97 9.67
C VAL A 85 1.81 -2.49 10.51
N SER A 86 1.55 -3.38 11.47
CA SER A 86 2.58 -3.96 12.34
C SER A 86 3.61 -4.77 11.55
N ALA A 87 3.17 -5.53 10.55
CA ALA A 87 4.04 -6.30 9.67
C ALA A 87 4.96 -5.39 8.83
N VAL A 88 4.41 -4.32 8.24
CA VAL A 88 5.19 -3.33 7.47
C VAL A 88 6.21 -2.62 8.35
N GLN A 89 5.82 -2.18 9.55
CA GLN A 89 6.74 -1.55 10.50
C GLN A 89 7.88 -2.48 10.94
N ARG A 90 7.59 -3.77 11.14
CA ARG A 90 8.61 -4.76 11.49
C ARG A 90 9.60 -4.95 10.33
N ALA A 91 9.09 -5.14 9.11
CA ALA A 91 9.93 -5.29 7.92
C ALA A 91 10.82 -4.06 7.68
N TYR A 92 10.25 -2.85 7.77
CA TYR A 92 10.99 -1.61 7.60
C TYR A 92 12.13 -1.46 8.61
N ARG A 93 11.86 -1.72 9.90
CA ARG A 93 12.90 -1.67 10.94
C ARG A 93 14.02 -2.69 10.71
N MET A 94 13.70 -3.90 10.25
CA MET A 94 14.72 -4.92 9.97
C MET A 94 15.61 -4.50 8.80
N GLN A 95 15.04 -3.93 7.73
CA GLN A 95 15.83 -3.42 6.60
C GLN A 95 16.74 -2.25 7.01
N MET A 96 16.23 -1.32 7.81
CA MET A 96 17.03 -0.17 8.28
C MET A 96 18.17 -0.58 9.22
N LYS A 97 17.99 -1.65 10.01
CA LYS A 97 19.05 -2.20 10.88
C LYS A 97 20.13 -2.96 10.12
N GLY A 98 19.79 -3.60 9.00
CA GLY A 98 20.76 -4.31 8.16
C GLY A 98 21.47 -3.43 7.14
N ALA A 99 21.09 -2.16 7.03
CA ALA A 99 21.72 -1.14 6.19
C ALA A 99 22.79 -0.32 6.93
N GLN A 100 23.13 -0.74 8.16
CA GLN A 100 24.10 -0.12 9.06
C GLN A 100 25.14 -1.16 9.46
#